data_AF-A0A2V5TI80-F1
#
_entry.id   AF-A0A2V5TI80-F1
#
_cell.length_a   1.000
_cell.length_b   1.000
_cell.length_c   1.000
_cell.angle_alpha   90.00
_cell.angle_beta   90.00
_cell.angle_gamma   90.00
#
_symmetry.space_group_name_H-M   'P 1'
#
loop_
_entity.id
_entity.type
_entity.pdbx_description
1 polymer ?
#
loop_
_entity_poly.entity_id
_entity_poly.type
_entity_poly.pdbx_seq_one_letter_code
_entity_poly.pdbx_strand_id
1 'polypeptide(L)'
;MELEILQVMKQAAGTRFSYKEIGKLVDREAYRENAHWARPILEKLAFERHIWKDNALYLYPTEDQKSEHRRKEGKVKSSGVQSHSLPEEE
;
A
#
# COMPACT_ATOMS: atom_id res chain seq x y z
N MET A 1 13.13 -1.90 13.25
CA MET A 1 12.08 -0.85 13.12
C MET A 1 11.22 -1.01 11.87
N GLU A 2 11.71 -0.79 10.64
CA GLU A 2 10.87 -0.91 9.42
C GLU A 2 10.22 -2.28 9.23
N LEU A 3 11.02 -3.35 9.35
CA LEU A 3 10.55 -4.72 9.21
C LEU A 3 9.54 -5.12 10.29
N GLU A 4 9.73 -4.63 11.52
CA GLU A 4 8.83 -4.90 12.65
C GLU A 4 7.48 -4.24 12.45
N ILE A 5 7.45 -2.98 12.00
CA ILE A 5 6.22 -2.28 11.60
C ILE A 5 5.48 -3.10 10.53
N LEU A 6 6.18 -3.53 9.48
CA LEU A 6 5.58 -4.33 8.42
C LEU A 6 5.05 -5.66 8.92
N GLN A 7 5.77 -6.34 9.82
CA GLN A 7 5.33 -7.61 10.38
C GLN A 7 4.05 -7.46 11.20
N VAL A 8 3.99 -6.45 12.08
CA VAL A 8 2.79 -6.14 12.87
C VAL A 8 1.61 -5.80 11.96
N MET A 9 1.82 -4.93 10.97
CA MET A 9 0.74 -4.55 10.06
C MET A 9 0.29 -5.71 9.16
N LYS A 10 1.20 -6.62 8.77
CA LYS A 10 0.86 -7.82 8.00
C LYS A 10 0.02 -8.80 8.81
N GLN A 11 0.28 -8.96 10.11
CA GLN A 11 -0.54 -9.77 11.01
C GLN A 11 -1.96 -9.20 11.17
N ALA A 12 -2.09 -7.87 11.09
CA ALA A 12 -3.36 -7.15 11.12
C ALA A 12 -3.78 -6.63 9.74
N ALA A 13 -3.53 -7.40 8.67
CA ALA A 13 -3.82 -6.98 7.31
C ALA A 13 -5.29 -6.53 7.14
N GLY A 14 -5.51 -5.43 6.42
CA GLY A 14 -6.81 -4.79 6.25
C GLY A 14 -7.21 -3.85 7.40
N THR A 15 -6.48 -3.85 8.52
CA THR A 15 -6.71 -2.92 9.63
C THR A 15 -6.00 -1.60 9.37
N ARG A 16 -6.68 -0.50 9.70
CA ARG A 16 -6.16 0.87 9.59
C ARG A 16 -5.54 1.29 10.92
N PHE A 17 -4.33 1.83 10.87
CA PHE A 17 -3.62 2.33 12.04
C PHE A 17 -3.14 3.76 11.82
N SER A 18 -3.23 4.59 12.86
CA SER A 18 -2.49 5.85 12.89
C SER A 18 -1.02 5.62 13.22
N TYR A 19 -0.16 6.59 12.86
CA TYR A 19 1.27 6.51 13.21
C TYR A 19 1.52 6.43 14.73
N LYS A 20 0.60 6.97 15.56
CA LYS A 20 0.68 6.89 17.02
C LYS A 20 0.37 5.48 17.53
N GLU A 21 -0.59 4.81 16.91
CA GLU A 21 -0.94 3.43 17.28
C GLU A 21 0.18 2.47 16.92
N ILE A 22 0.73 2.57 15.71
CA ILE A 22 1.90 1.78 15.30
C ILE A 22 3.09 2.07 16.21
N GLY A 23 3.38 3.35 16.49
CA GLY A 23 4.48 3.73 17.38
C GLY A 23 4.35 3.07 18.75
N LYS A 24 3.16 3.07 19.35
CA LYS A 24 2.91 2.41 20.65
C LYS A 24 2.99 0.89 20.60
N LEU A 25 2.52 0.27 19.51
CA LEU A 25 2.46 -1.18 19.35
C LEU A 25 3.83 -1.80 19.10
N VAL A 26 4.67 -1.14 18.30
CA VAL A 26 5.98 -1.66 17.90
C VAL A 26 7.02 -1.37 18.97
N ASP A 27 7.13 -0.12 19.42
CA ASP A 27 8.13 0.26 20.41
C ASP A 27 7.61 1.36 21.34
N ARG A 28 7.23 0.93 22.54
CA ARG A 28 6.68 1.81 23.56
C ARG A 28 7.73 2.74 24.18
N GLU A 29 9.00 2.34 24.17
CA GLU A 29 10.11 3.16 24.69
C GLU A 29 10.41 4.30 23.72
N ALA A 30 10.62 3.99 22.44
CA ALA A 30 10.78 4.97 21.38
C ALA A 30 9.55 5.89 21.29
N TYR A 31 8.34 5.38 21.53
CA TYR A 31 7.12 6.20 21.60
C TYR A 31 7.12 7.21 22.76
N ARG A 32 7.68 6.83 23.91
CA ARG A 32 7.82 7.72 25.06
C ARG A 32 8.84 8.82 24.79
N GLU A 33 9.91 8.52 24.07
CA GLU A 33 10.93 9.50 23.68
C GLU A 33 10.45 10.43 22.56
N ASN A 34 9.76 9.88 21.57
CA ASN A 34 9.22 10.62 20.43
C ASN A 34 7.90 10.01 19.93
N ALA A 35 6.77 10.59 20.29
CA ALA A 35 5.45 10.09 19.89
C ALA A 35 5.23 10.00 18.37
N HIS A 36 6.07 10.65 17.56
CA HIS A 36 5.97 10.71 16.10
C HIS A 36 7.05 9.88 15.39
N TRP A 37 7.87 9.10 16.11
CA TRP A 37 9.00 8.35 15.53
C TRP A 37 8.61 7.43 14.37
N ALA A 38 7.42 6.82 14.44
CA ALA A 38 6.94 5.88 13.42
C ALA A 38 6.45 6.59 12.15
N ARG A 39 6.15 7.90 12.22
CA ARG A 39 5.60 8.66 11.08
C ARG A 39 6.53 8.66 9.86
N PRO A 40 7.81 9.10 9.94
CA PRO A 40 8.70 9.11 8.77
C PRO A 40 8.89 7.71 8.17
N ILE A 41 8.89 6.66 9.00
CA ILE A 41 9.02 5.28 8.55
C ILE A 41 7.79 4.84 7.76
N LEU A 42 6.59 5.12 8.29
CA LEU A 42 5.33 4.81 7.61
C LEU A 42 5.16 5.60 6.31
N GLU A 43 5.62 6.85 6.24
CA GLU A 43 5.60 7.62 5.00
C GLU A 43 6.53 7.04 3.94
N LYS A 44 7.72 6.58 4.34
CA LYS A 44 8.63 5.86 3.44
C LYS A 44 8.00 4.55 2.93
N LEU A 45 7.44 3.72 3.81
CA LEU A 45 6.80 2.47 3.43
C LEU A 45 5.59 2.67 2.50
N ALA A 46 4.82 3.75 2.72
CA ALA A 46 3.71 4.11 1.85
C ALA A 46 4.21 4.58 0.47
N PHE A 47 5.29 5.37 0.43
CA PHE A 47 5.93 5.81 -0.80
C PHE A 47 6.46 4.63 -1.63
N GLU A 48 7.07 3.63 -0.97
CA GLU A 48 7.56 2.40 -1.58
C GLU A 48 6.44 1.40 -1.94
N ARG A 49 5.17 1.78 -1.77
CA ARG A 49 3.97 0.95 -2.03
C ARG A 49 3.91 -0.36 -1.23
N HIS A 50 4.64 -0.47 -0.11
CA HIS A 50 4.54 -1.62 0.79
C HIS A 50 3.25 -1.61 1.61
N ILE A 51 2.78 -0.41 1.96
CA ILE A 51 1.52 -0.16 2.68
C ILE A 51 0.72 0.91 1.94
N TRP A 52 -0.57 0.99 2.23
CA TRP A 52 -1.43 2.06 1.71
C TRP A 52 -1.62 3.13 2.77
N LYS A 53 -1.69 4.38 2.32
CA LYS A 53 -2.00 5.55 3.15
C LYS A 53 -3.33 6.12 2.69
N ASP A 54 -4.29 6.19 3.60
CA ASP A 54 -5.56 6.86 3.40
C ASP A 54 -5.67 7.99 4.43
N ASN A 55 -5.68 9.25 3.96
CA ASN A 55 -5.61 10.44 4.80
C ASN A 55 -4.43 10.42 5.78
N ALA A 56 -4.70 10.11 7.06
CA ALA A 56 -3.73 10.04 8.15
C ALA A 56 -3.58 8.61 8.73
N LEU A 57 -4.17 7.62 8.06
CA LEU A 57 -4.15 6.22 8.46
C LEU A 57 -3.33 5.40 7.47
N TYR A 58 -2.65 4.40 7.99
CA TYR A 58 -1.81 3.48 7.26
C TYR A 58 -2.38 2.08 7.40
N LEU A 59 -2.39 1.32 6.32
CA LEU A 59 -2.91 -0.04 6.31
C LEU A 59 -2.05 -0.94 5.43
N TYR A 60 -1.87 -2.18 5.88
CA TYR A 60 -1.27 -3.20 5.03
C TYR A 60 -2.39 -3.87 4.23
N PRO A 61 -2.40 -3.79 2.89
CA PRO A 61 -3.49 -4.34 2.10
C PRO A 61 -3.51 -5.86 2.20
N THR A 62 -4.70 -6.44 2.28
CA THR A 62 -4.90 -7.90 2.21
C THR A 62 -4.53 -8.42 0.82
N GLU A 63 -4.26 -9.72 0.70
CA GLU A 63 -3.96 -10.36 -0.60
C GLU A 63 -5.07 -10.15 -1.64
N ASP A 64 -6.33 -10.14 -1.22
CA ASP A 64 -7.48 -9.85 -2.08
C ASP A 64 -7.40 -8.42 -2.66
N GLN A 65 -7.25 -7.41 -1.81
CA GLN A 65 -7.06 -6.01 -2.23
C GLN A 65 -5.83 -5.78 -3.12
N LYS A 66 -4.72 -6.48 -2.85
CA LYS A 66 -3.54 -6.46 -3.74
C LYS A 66 -3.86 -7.02 -5.12
N SER A 67 -4.64 -8.09 -5.17
CA SER A 67 -5.04 -8.75 -6.42
C SER A 67 -6.01 -7.88 -7.23
N GLU A 68 -6.96 -7.20 -6.57
CA GLU A 68 -7.85 -6.25 -7.21
C GLU A 68 -7.09 -5.02 -7.73
N HIS A 69 -6.15 -4.47 -6.95
CA HIS A 69 -5.33 -3.34 -7.39
C HIS A 69 -4.49 -3.70 -8.63
N ARG A 70 -3.88 -4.90 -8.65
CA ARG A 70 -3.14 -5.40 -9.82
C ARG A 70 -4.02 -5.54 -11.05
N ARG A 71 -5.28 -5.97 -10.88
CA ARG A 71 -6.26 -6.04 -11.98
C ARG A 71 -6.64 -4.64 -12.49
N LYS A 72 -6.77 -3.64 -11.61
CA LYS A 72 -7.06 -2.25 -11.99
C LYS A 72 -5.88 -1.58 -12.70
N GLU A 73 -4.65 -1.74 -12.19
CA GLU A 73 -3.42 -1.24 -12.86
C GLU A 73 -3.13 -2.00 -14.18
N GLY A 74 -3.53 -3.27 -14.30
CA GLY A 74 -3.43 -4.04 -15.55
C GLY A 74 -4.50 -3.70 -16.59
N LYS A 75 -5.57 -2.98 -16.22
CA LYS A 75 -6.69 -2.64 -17.11
C LYS A 75 -6.50 -1.30 -17.85
N VAL A 76 -5.32 -0.70 -17.79
CA VAL A 76 -4.93 0.47 -18.58
C VAL A 76 -3.96 0.07 -19.69
N LYS A 77 -4.38 -0.79 -20.64
CA LYS A 77 -3.74 -0.95 -21.97
C LYS A 77 -4.54 -1.81 -22.97
N SER A 78 -5.86 -1.69 -22.99
CA SER A 78 -6.68 -2.27 -24.08
C SER A 78 -7.85 -1.36 -24.42
N SER A 79 -7.55 -0.11 -24.71
CA SER A 79 -8.50 0.79 -25.37
C SER A 79 -8.03 0.99 -26.81
N GLY A 80 -8.65 0.22 -27.71
CA GLY A 80 -8.93 0.62 -29.09
C GLY A 80 -7.75 0.91 -30.03
N VAL A 81 -7.29 -0.11 -30.74
CA VAL A 81 -7.02 0.05 -32.17
C VAL A 81 -7.93 -0.93 -32.88
N GLN A 82 -9.09 -0.43 -33.35
CA GLN A 82 -9.80 -1.05 -34.45
C GLN A 82 -8.89 -0.91 -35.68
N SER A 83 -8.08 -1.93 -35.97
CA SER A 83 -7.47 -2.07 -37.28
C SER A 83 -8.58 -2.45 -38.24
N HIS A 84 -9.04 -1.44 -38.98
CA HIS A 84 -9.87 -1.59 -40.16
C HIS A 84 -9.22 -2.61 -41.09
N SER A 85 -9.82 -3.78 -41.27
CA SER A 85 -9.46 -4.72 -42.32
C SER A 85 -9.76 -4.05 -43.66
N LEU A 86 -8.73 -3.79 -44.46
CA LEU A 86 -8.88 -3.50 -45.88
C LEU A 86 -8.78 -4.84 -46.64
N PRO A 87 -9.75 -5.17 -47.50
CA PRO A 87 -9.65 -6.29 -48.43
C PRO A 87 -9.08 -5.79 -49.76
N GLU A 88 -8.03 -6.45 -50.27
CA GLU A 88 -7.63 -6.44 -51.68
C GLU A 88 -7.04 -7.85 -51.89
N GLU A 89 -7.78 -8.85 -52.40
CA GLU A 89 -8.34 -9.03 -53.76
C GLU A 89 -7.29 -8.84 -54.87
N GLU A 90 -6.81 -10.00 -55.36
CA GLU A 90 -6.12 -10.39 -56.62
C GLU A 90 -4.81 -9.72 -57.06
#